data_AF-A0A9D4AJ14-F1
#
_entry.id   AF-A0A9D4AJ14-F1
#
_cell.length_a   1.000
_cell.length_b   1.000
_cell.length_c   1.000
_cell.angle_alpha   90.00
_cell.angle_beta   90.00
_cell.angle_gamma   90.00
#
_symmetry.space_group_name_H-M   'P 1'
#
loop_
_entity.id
_entity.type
_entity.pdbx_description
1 polymer ?
#
loop_
_entity_poly.entity_id
_entity_poly.type
_entity_poly.pdbx_seq_one_letter_code
_entity_poly.pdbx_strand_id
1 'polypeptide(L)' 'MLSGKNNSGFGWDEHRQLVVAEDAVWNSYINSHKEAAQFRHRSFPYYDQLRMNAIEH' A
#
# COMPACT_ATOMS: atom_id res chain seq x y z
N MET A 1 1.36 6.91 -11.84
CA MET A 1 0.70 8.04 -11.16
C MET A 1 0.61 7.68 -9.69
N LEU A 2 1.07 8.52 -8.75
CA LEU A 2 0.84 8.30 -7.32
C LEU A 2 -0.61 8.70 -7.00
N SER A 3 -1.56 7.81 -7.29
CA SER A 3 -2.98 8.04 -6.96
C SER A 3 -3.17 7.91 -5.45
N GLY A 4 -2.97 9.02 -4.72
CA GLY A 4 -3.12 9.08 -3.27
C GLY A 4 -3.45 10.49 -2.80
N LYS A 5 -4.69 10.94 -3.02
CA LYS A 5 -5.27 12.06 -2.26
C LYS A 5 -5.96 11.49 -1.01
N ASN A 6 -5.15 10.93 -0.13
CA ASN A 6 -5.52 10.56 1.23
C ASN A 6 -4.50 11.25 2.15
N ASN A 7 -4.99 11.95 3.18
CA ASN A 7 -4.16 12.75 4.09
C ASN A 7 -3.25 11.89 5.01
N SER A 8 -3.01 10.63 4.63
CA SER A 8 -2.24 9.64 5.39
C SER A 8 -0.76 9.61 5.01
N GLY A 9 -0.36 10.20 3.88
CA GLY A 9 1.02 10.11 3.37
C GLY A 9 1.36 8.78 2.70
N PHE A 10 0.41 7.85 2.60
CA PHE A 10 0.56 6.57 1.92
C PHE A 10 -0.05 6.61 0.52
N GLY A 11 0.73 6.18 -0.47
CA GLY A 11 0.31 5.98 -1.85
C GLY A 11 0.46 4.53 -2.30
N TRP A 12 0.12 4.31 -3.57
CA TRP A 12 0.26 3.03 -4.25
C TRP A 12 1.15 3.20 -5.48
N ASP A 13 2.11 2.30 -5.65
CA ASP A 13 2.91 2.19 -6.86
C ASP A 13 2.29 1.14 -7.78
N GLU A 14 1.61 1.60 -8.82
CA GLU A 14 0.93 0.75 -9.81
C GLU A 14 1.89 -0.20 -10.55
N HIS A 15 3.15 0.20 -10.76
CA HIS A 15 4.11 -0.61 -11.51
C HIS A 15 4.70 -1.72 -10.64
N ARG A 16 4.99 -1.40 -9.37
CA ARG A 16 5.55 -2.34 -8.40
C ARG A 16 4.47 -3.09 -7.62
N GLN A 17 3.22 -2.68 -7.78
CA GLN A 17 2.04 -3.18 -7.08
C GLN A 17 2.28 -3.22 -5.57
N LEU A 18 2.71 -2.10 -4.97
CA LEU A 18 3.01 -2.03 -3.53
C LEU A 18 2.70 -0.67 -2.91
N VAL A 19 2.56 -0.65 -1.58
CA VAL A 19 2.31 0.56 -0.80
C VAL A 19 3.61 1.35 -0.65
N VAL A 20 3.58 2.63 -1.04
CA VAL A 20 4.72 3.56 -0.97
C VAL A 20 4.42 4.71 -0.03
N ALA A 21 5.40 5.14 0.74
CA ALA A 21 5.35 6.32 1.60
C ALA A 21 6.78 6.74 1.95
N GLU A 22 6.96 7.94 2.49
CA GLU A 22 8.24 8.35 3.07
C GLU A 22 8.62 7.46 4.26
N ASP A 23 9.92 7.30 4.52
CA ASP A 23 10.42 6.49 5.62
C ASP A 23 9.87 6.96 6.97
N ALA A 24 9.70 8.27 7.17
CA ALA A 24 9.14 8.85 8.38
C ALA A 24 7.68 8.39 8.62
N VAL A 25 6.88 8.35 7.55
CA VAL A 25 5.48 7.89 7.59
C VAL A 25 5.42 6.40 7.91
N TRP A 26 6.23 5.59 7.23
CA TRP A 26 6.34 4.15 7.54
C TRP A 26 6.78 3.89 8.99
N ASN A 27 7.82 4.57 9.46
CA ASN A 27 8.35 4.39 10.80
C ASN A 27 7.31 4.80 11.86
N SER A 28 6.62 5.93 11.68
CA SER A 28 5.54 6.37 12.57
C SER A 28 4.40 5.36 12.61
N TYR A 29 4.00 4.80 11.46
CA TYR A 29 2.92 3.83 11.37
C TYR A 29 3.28 2.48 12.00
N ILE A 30 4.50 1.99 11.73
CA ILE A 30 5.01 0.72 12.29
C ILE A 30 5.19 0.80 13.81
N ASN A 31 5.52 1.97 14.36
CA ASN A 31 5.64 2.15 15.81
C ASN A 31 4.35 1.82 16.56
N SER A 32 3.19 2.14 15.97
CA SER A 32 1.87 1.79 16.52
C SER A 32 1.30 0.46 15.99
N HIS A 33 1.72 0.03 14.79
CA HIS A 33 1.23 -1.18 14.10
C HIS A 33 2.42 -2.03 13.63
N LYS A 34 3.04 -2.77 14.55
CA LYS A 34 4.29 -3.51 14.27
C LYS A 34 4.14 -4.55 13.16
N GLU A 35 2.95 -5.15 13.06
CA GLU A 35 2.57 -6.11 12.04
C GLU A 35 2.62 -5.54 10.61
N ALA A 36 2.52 -4.21 10.47
CA ALA A 36 2.53 -3.55 9.18
C ALA A 36 3.93 -3.52 8.54
N ALA A 37 4.99 -3.76 9.31
CA ALA A 37 6.37 -3.76 8.81
C ALA A 37 6.59 -4.74 7.66
N GLN A 38 5.85 -5.85 7.64
CA GLN A 38 5.92 -6.85 6.57
C GLN A 38 5.47 -6.32 5.20
N PHE A 39 4.67 -5.25 5.18
CA PHE A 39 4.08 -4.72 3.95
C PHE A 39 4.97 -3.68 3.26
N ARG A 40 5.95 -3.09 3.97
CA ARG A 40 6.79 -1.99 3.46
C ARG A 40 7.55 -2.32 2.18
N HIS A 41 7.95 -3.58 2.01
CA HIS A 41 8.69 -4.05 0.83
C HIS A 41 7.98 -5.20 0.12
N ARG A 42 6.69 -5.44 0.43
CA ARG A 42 5.92 -6.53 -0.16
C ARG A 42 5.15 -6.02 -1.36
N SER A 43 5.37 -6.66 -2.51
CA SER A 43 4.52 -6.51 -3.70
C SER A 43 3.28 -7.39 -3.63
N PHE A 44 2.18 -6.91 -4.19
CA PHE A 44 0.89 -7.60 -4.33
C PHE A 44 0.51 -7.67 -5.82
N PRO A 45 1.18 -8.51 -6.62
CA PRO A 45 1.04 -8.53 -8.07
C PRO A 45 -0.37 -8.90 -8.58
N TYR A 46 -1.23 -9.44 -7.72
CA TYR A 46 -2.60 -9.84 -8.05
C TYR A 46 -3.66 -8.91 -7.45
N TYR A 47 -3.27 -7.76 -6.90
CA TYR A 47 -4.20 -6.83 -6.24
C TYR A 47 -5.31 -6.38 -7.20
N ASP A 48 -4.97 -6.02 -8.43
CA ASP A 48 -5.94 -5.60 -9.44
C ASP A 48 -6.88 -6.74 -9.89
N GLN A 49 -6.38 -7.97 -9.97
CA GLN A 49 -7.18 -9.14 -10.33
C GLN A 49 -8.20 -9.47 -9.24
N LEU A 50 -7.79 -9.39 -7.97
CA LEU A 50 -8.68 -9.58 -6.83
C LEU A 50 -9.74 -8.48 -6.76
N ARG A 51 -9.38 -7.23 -7.07
CA ARG A 51 -10.31 -6.11 -7.14
C ARG A 51 -11.38 -6.30 -8.21
N MET A 52 -11.00 -6.77 -9.40
CA MET A 52 -11.95 -7.01 -10.49
C MET A 52 -12.92 -8.15 -10.15
N ASN A 53 -12.42 -9.25 -9.60
CA ASN A 53 -13.27 -10.39 -9.22
C ASN A 53 -14.25 -10.05 -8.08
N ALA A 54 -13.96 -9.04 -7.24
CA ALA A 54 -14.85 -8.62 -6.16
C ALA A 54 -16.01 -7.72 -6.61
N ILE A 55 -16.00 -7.22 -7.86
CA ILE A 55 -17.05 -6.34 -8.40
C ILE A 55 -18.09 -7.14 -9.22
N GLU A 56 -17.77 -8.38 -9.60
CA GLU A 56 -18.63 -9.23 -10.43
C GLU A 56 -19.58 -10.16 -9.62
N HIS A 57 -19.58 -10.06 -8.29
CA HIS A 57 -20.48 -10.77 -7.36
C HIS A 57 -21.28 -9.80 -6.49
#